data_AF-A0A7Y5U738-F1
#
_entry.id   AF-A0A7Y5U738-F1
#
_cell.length_a   1.000
_cell.length_b   1.000
_cell.length_c   1.000
_cell.angle_alpha   90.00
_cell.angle_beta   90.00
_cell.angle_gamma   90.00
#
_symmetry.space_group_name_H-M   'P 1'
#
loop_
_entity.id
_entity.type
_entity.pdbx_description
1 polymer ?
#
loop_
_entity_poly.entity_id
_entity_poly.type
_entity_poly.pdbx_seq_one_letter_code
_entity_poly.pdbx_strand_id
1 'polypeptide(L)'
;MTPERVVEFRARTILQILLIVIVVAITLEVIWIARHVLAWVVIALFLALALNPLVGSIERRTRLSRAPAIGLAYVLVLLVIVGVGASFVPKLIDEVNGFVQATPNYVHDLTHGRGRLGFLERKYHVVEKVREQVQSGGAKKVLGLSGAALSVTKSVITLIAATITIIFLTFFMLLEGRSWTSS
;
A
#
# COMPACT_ATOMS: atom_id res chain seq x y z
N MET A 1 -25.49 -14.21 59.08
CA MET A 1 -24.23 -14.16 58.31
C MET A 1 -24.30 -15.30 57.30
N THR A 2 -24.67 -15.00 56.06
CA THR A 2 -24.72 -16.00 54.98
C THR A 2 -23.30 -16.34 54.55
N PRO A 3 -22.92 -17.63 54.44
CA PRO A 3 -21.56 -18.01 54.06
C PRO A 3 -21.33 -17.60 52.60
N GLU A 4 -20.31 -16.77 52.38
CA GLU A 4 -19.81 -16.48 51.04
C GLU A 4 -19.31 -17.79 50.42
N ARG A 5 -20.00 -18.30 49.40
CA ARG A 5 -19.46 -19.36 48.54
C ARG A 5 -18.34 -18.75 47.72
N VAL A 6 -17.13 -18.79 48.27
CA VAL A 6 -15.90 -18.73 47.47
C VAL A 6 -15.95 -19.93 46.53
N VAL A 7 -16.35 -19.66 45.29
CA VAL A 7 -16.17 -20.61 44.20
C VAL A 7 -14.66 -20.75 44.07
N GLU A 8 -14.10 -21.79 44.68
CA GLU A 8 -12.73 -22.21 44.39
C GLU A 8 -12.71 -22.67 42.94
N PHE A 9 -12.57 -21.72 42.03
CA PHE A 9 -12.37 -21.98 40.63
C PHE A 9 -11.10 -22.81 40.54
N ARG A 10 -11.29 -24.12 40.35
CA ARG A 10 -10.21 -25.08 40.21
C ARG A 10 -9.24 -24.49 39.19
N ALA A 11 -8.00 -24.23 39.61
CA ALA A 11 -7.01 -23.51 38.78
C ALA A 11 -6.88 -24.13 37.38
N ARG A 12 -7.11 -25.44 37.27
CA ARG A 12 -7.22 -26.18 36.00
C ARG A 12 -8.27 -25.62 35.04
N THR A 13 -9.46 -25.25 35.50
CA THR A 13 -10.53 -24.69 34.66
C THR A 13 -10.18 -23.29 34.17
N ILE A 14 -9.61 -22.45 35.03
CA ILE A 14 -9.11 -21.11 34.63
C ILE A 14 -7.99 -21.25 33.59
N LEU A 15 -7.01 -22.14 33.85
CA LEU A 15 -5.90 -22.40 32.92
C LEU A 15 -6.41 -22.95 31.58
N GLN A 16 -7.40 -23.83 31.58
CA GLN A 16 -7.95 -24.42 30.36
C GLN A 16 -8.73 -23.40 29.53
N ILE A 17 -9.52 -22.53 30.17
CA ILE A 17 -10.19 -21.42 29.48
C ILE A 17 -9.15 -20.45 28.90
N LEU A 18 -8.14 -20.07 29.70
CA LEU A 18 -7.08 -19.18 29.26
C LEU A 18 -6.30 -19.76 28.08
N LEU A 19 -5.99 -21.05 28.10
CA LEU A 19 -5.32 -21.74 26.99
C LEU A 19 -6.18 -21.72 25.73
N ILE A 20 -7.48 -22.02 25.83
CA ILE A 20 -8.40 -21.96 24.68
C ILE A 20 -8.45 -20.55 24.11
N VAL A 21 -8.55 -19.51 24.96
CA VAL A 21 -8.57 -18.11 24.52
C VAL A 21 -7.27 -17.75 23.80
N ILE A 22 -6.11 -18.16 24.32
CA ILE A 22 -4.82 -17.94 23.67
C ILE A 22 -4.75 -18.64 22.32
N VAL A 23 -5.15 -19.91 22.25
CA VAL A 23 -5.16 -20.67 20.99
C VAL A 23 -6.05 -20.00 19.95
N VAL A 24 -7.27 -19.61 20.33
CA VAL A 24 -8.20 -18.91 19.43
C VAL A 24 -7.61 -17.57 18.98
N ALA A 25 -7.02 -16.79 19.88
CA ALA A 25 -6.37 -15.53 19.54
C ALA A 25 -5.23 -15.72 18.53
N ILE A 26 -4.36 -16.73 18.74
CA ILE A 26 -3.29 -17.07 17.82
C ILE A 26 -3.86 -17.51 16.46
N THR A 27 -4.88 -18.37 16.44
CA THR A 27 -5.50 -18.82 15.19
C THR A 27 -6.08 -17.65 14.40
N LEU A 28 -6.77 -16.72 15.06
CA LEU A 28 -7.31 -15.52 14.41
C LEU A 28 -6.20 -14.62 13.86
N GLU A 29 -5.12 -14.42 14.62
CA GLU A 29 -3.96 -13.63 14.19
C GLU A 29 -3.29 -14.26 12.95
N VAL A 30 -3.11 -15.59 12.95
CA VAL A 30 -2.56 -16.33 11.81
C VAL A 30 -3.45 -16.16 10.57
N ILE A 31 -4.78 -16.28 10.72
CA ILE A 31 -5.72 -16.07 9.60
C ILE A 31 -5.61 -14.63 9.07
N TRP A 32 -5.49 -13.64 9.96
CA TRP A 32 -5.36 -12.24 9.59
C TRP A 32 -4.07 -11.92 8.82
N ILE A 33 -2.97 -12.58 9.15
CA ILE A 33 -1.71 -12.48 8.41
C ILE A 33 -1.82 -13.25 7.08
N ALA A 34 -2.37 -14.47 7.12
CA ALA A 34 -2.51 -15.34 5.96
C ALA A 34 -3.32 -14.68 4.84
N ARG A 35 -4.34 -13.88 5.15
CA ARG A 35 -5.14 -13.16 4.13
C ARG A 35 -4.27 -12.30 3.19
N HIS A 36 -3.21 -11.67 3.71
CA HIS A 36 -2.33 -10.83 2.90
C HIS A 36 -1.50 -11.69 1.94
N VAL A 37 -0.97 -12.82 2.43
CA VAL A 37 -0.21 -13.77 1.62
C VAL A 37 -1.11 -14.42 0.57
N LEU A 38 -2.33 -14.84 0.94
CA LEU A 38 -3.32 -15.38 0.03
C LEU A 38 -3.69 -14.37 -1.06
N ALA A 39 -3.86 -13.10 -0.71
CA ALA A 39 -4.09 -12.04 -1.71
C ALA A 39 -2.92 -11.95 -2.70
N TRP A 40 -1.67 -12.00 -2.23
CA TRP A 40 -0.50 -12.02 -3.11
C TRP A 40 -0.46 -13.24 -4.02
N VAL A 41 -0.82 -14.43 -3.52
CA VAL A 41 -0.93 -15.66 -4.32
C VAL A 41 -2.00 -15.51 -5.41
N VAL A 42 -3.17 -14.98 -5.08
CA VAL A 42 -4.26 -14.76 -6.05
C VAL A 42 -3.86 -13.76 -7.13
N ILE A 43 -3.21 -12.65 -6.74
CA ILE A 43 -2.69 -11.66 -7.69
C ILE A 43 -1.63 -12.30 -8.60
N ALA A 44 -0.71 -13.07 -8.02
CA ALA A 44 0.33 -13.77 -8.77
C ALA A 44 -0.25 -14.78 -9.76
N LEU A 45 -1.27 -15.53 -9.34
CA LEU A 45 -1.98 -16.47 -10.21
C LEU A 45 -2.65 -15.75 -11.38
N PHE A 46 -3.36 -14.66 -11.11
CA PHE A 46 -3.99 -13.86 -12.15
C PHE A 46 -2.96 -13.31 -13.14
N LEU A 47 -1.84 -12.78 -12.61
CA LEU A 47 -0.76 -12.26 -13.43
C LEU A 47 -0.11 -13.38 -14.27
N ALA A 48 0.09 -14.57 -13.70
CA ALA A 48 0.62 -15.72 -14.42
C ALA A 48 -0.29 -16.09 -15.59
N LEU A 49 -1.60 -16.17 -15.38
CA LEU A 49 -2.58 -16.46 -16.42
C LEU A 49 -2.58 -15.38 -17.52
N ALA A 50 -2.49 -14.10 -17.15
CA ALA A 50 -2.43 -12.99 -18.08
C ALA A 50 -1.12 -12.95 -18.88
N LEU A 51 0.01 -13.29 -18.25
CA LEU A 51 1.33 -13.33 -18.89
C LEU A 51 1.55 -14.58 -19.73
N ASN A 52 0.86 -15.69 -19.46
CA ASN A 52 1.03 -16.94 -20.18
C ASN A 52 0.94 -16.80 -21.73
N PRO A 53 -0.07 -16.14 -22.33
CA PRO A 53 -0.11 -15.93 -23.79
C PRO A 53 1.02 -15.03 -24.29
N LEU A 54 1.46 -14.05 -23.50
CA LEU A 54 2.57 -13.16 -23.84
C LEU A 54 3.89 -13.94 -23.86
N VAL A 55 4.16 -14.73 -22.83
CA VAL A 55 5.32 -15.62 -22.73
C VAL A 55 5.31 -16.62 -23.88
N GLY A 56 4.18 -17.25 -24.19
CA GLY A 56 4.06 -18.17 -25.31
C GLY A 56 4.34 -17.51 -26.66
N SER A 57 3.92 -16.26 -26.85
CA SER A 57 4.24 -15.48 -28.06
C SER A 57 5.73 -15.17 -28.17
N ILE A 58 6.38 -14.87 -27.04
CA ILE A 58 7.82 -14.65 -26.97
C ILE A 58 8.57 -15.95 -27.26
N GLU A 59 8.23 -17.06 -26.60
CA GLU A 59 8.82 -18.40 -26.83
C GLU A 59 8.78 -18.76 -28.32
N ARG A 60 7.63 -18.57 -28.98
CA ARG A 60 7.47 -18.88 -30.41
C ARG A 60 8.30 -17.99 -31.32
N ARG A 61 8.45 -16.70 -30.99
CA ARG A 61 9.19 -15.73 -31.82
C ARG A 61 10.70 -15.82 -31.64
N THR A 62 11.18 -16.01 -30.41
CA THR A 62 12.62 -15.99 -30.09
C THR A 62 13.23 -17.39 -29.97
N ARG A 63 12.41 -18.45 -29.97
CA ARG A 63 12.81 -19.85 -29.72
C ARG A 63 13.60 -20.03 -28.42
N LEU A 64 13.43 -19.12 -27.47
CA LEU A 64 14.07 -19.19 -26.16
C LEU A 64 13.42 -20.26 -25.27
N SER A 65 14.19 -20.78 -24.32
CA SER A 65 13.64 -21.59 -23.23
C SER A 65 12.72 -20.75 -22.33
N ARG A 66 11.88 -21.43 -21.56
CA ARG A 66 10.76 -20.79 -20.83
C ARG A 66 11.22 -19.73 -19.82
N ALA A 67 12.26 -20.01 -19.05
CA ALA A 67 12.77 -19.10 -18.02
C ALA A 67 13.19 -17.72 -18.58
N PRO A 68 14.03 -17.61 -19.63
CA PRO A 68 14.35 -16.32 -20.24
C PRO A 68 13.17 -15.67 -20.97
N ALA A 69 12.23 -16.44 -21.53
CA ALA A 69 11.01 -15.89 -22.12
C ALA A 69 10.12 -15.21 -21.06
N ILE A 70 10.01 -15.80 -19.87
CA ILE A 70 9.31 -15.20 -18.72
C ILE A 70 10.01 -13.90 -18.29
N GLY A 71 11.34 -13.92 -18.13
CA GLY A 71 12.12 -12.73 -17.78
C GLY A 71 11.91 -11.58 -18.78
N LEU A 72 11.91 -11.89 -20.08
CA LEU A 72 11.65 -10.89 -21.12
C LEU A 72 10.21 -10.36 -21.07
N ALA A 73 9.22 -11.20 -20.80
CA ALA A 73 7.84 -10.77 -20.62
C ALA A 73 7.69 -9.75 -19.48
N TYR A 74 8.38 -9.98 -18.35
CA TYR A 74 8.38 -9.03 -17.24
C TYR A 74 8.99 -7.68 -17.61
N VAL A 75 10.14 -7.68 -18.30
CA VAL A 75 10.80 -6.45 -18.76
C VAL A 75 9.86 -5.69 -19.69
N LEU A 76 9.21 -6.38 -20.63
CA LEU A 76 8.26 -5.75 -21.56
C LEU A 76 7.08 -5.11 -20.83
N VAL A 77 6.48 -5.81 -19.86
CA VAL A 77 5.36 -5.30 -19.06
C VAL A 77 5.79 -4.09 -18.24
N LEU A 78 6.97 -4.15 -17.63
CA LEU A 78 7.52 -3.03 -16.86
C LEU A 78 7.76 -1.80 -17.76
N LEU A 79 8.29 -2.00 -18.98
CA LEU A 79 8.44 -0.94 -19.96
C LEU A 79 7.11 -0.32 -20.37
N VAL A 80 6.06 -1.14 -20.57
CA VAL A 80 4.71 -0.64 -20.86
C VAL A 80 4.18 0.20 -19.68
N ILE A 81 4.28 -0.30 -18.45
CA ILE A 81 3.82 0.42 -17.26
C ILE A 81 4.57 1.75 -17.11
N VAL A 82 5.90 1.73 -17.23
CA VAL A 82 6.74 2.94 -17.14
C VAL A 82 6.42 3.91 -18.28
N GLY A 83 6.27 3.43 -19.51
CA GLY A 83 5.96 4.27 -20.67
C GLY A 83 4.59 4.92 -20.56
N VAL A 84 3.59 4.16 -20.11
CA VAL A 84 2.24 4.67 -19.83
C VAL A 84 2.30 5.70 -18.69
N GLY A 85 2.91 5.35 -17.55
CA GLY A 85 3.06 6.24 -16.40
C GLY A 85 3.80 7.54 -16.73
N ALA A 86 4.89 7.45 -17.50
CA ALA A 86 5.66 8.59 -17.97
C ALA A 86 4.84 9.51 -18.91
N SER A 87 3.83 8.99 -19.62
CA SER A 87 2.91 9.81 -20.41
C SER A 87 1.84 10.51 -19.54
N PHE A 88 1.46 9.91 -18.41
CA PHE A 88 0.50 10.50 -17.48
C PHE A 88 1.11 11.64 -16.65
N VAL A 89 2.33 11.47 -16.13
CA VAL A 89 3.01 12.48 -15.28
C VAL A 89 2.97 13.91 -15.86
N PRO A 90 3.38 14.17 -17.12
CA PRO A 90 3.34 15.52 -17.67
C PRO A 90 1.90 16.06 -17.76
N LYS A 91 0.91 15.22 -18.10
CA LYS A 91 -0.50 15.66 -18.13
C LYS A 91 -1.00 16.09 -16.76
N LEU A 92 -0.68 15.33 -15.72
CA LEU A 92 -1.02 15.70 -14.35
C LEU A 92 -0.33 17.02 -13.94
N ILE A 93 0.94 17.19 -14.32
CA ILE A 93 1.68 18.43 -14.07
C ILE A 93 1.04 19.61 -14.80
N ASP A 94 0.68 19.45 -16.08
CA ASP A 94 0.04 20.50 -16.88
C ASP A 94 -1.34 20.86 -16.33
N GLU A 95 -2.11 19.88 -15.87
CA GLU A 95 -3.43 20.07 -15.27
C GLU A 95 -3.33 20.79 -13.91
N VAL A 96 -2.37 20.39 -13.07
CA VAL A 96 -2.07 21.06 -11.79
C VAL A 96 -1.52 22.46 -12.03
N ASN A 97 -0.59 22.65 -12.98
CA ASN A 97 -0.05 23.96 -13.32
C ASN A 97 -1.12 24.87 -13.89
N GLY A 98 -2.04 24.37 -14.72
CA GLY A 98 -3.20 25.11 -15.21
C GLY A 98 -4.12 25.57 -14.07
N PHE A 99 -4.35 24.70 -13.08
CA PHE A 99 -5.10 25.04 -11.88
C PHE A 99 -4.36 26.09 -11.03
N VAL A 100 -3.05 25.91 -10.79
CA VAL A 100 -2.22 26.84 -10.00
C VAL A 100 -2.09 28.19 -10.69
N GLN A 101 -1.95 28.24 -12.02
CA GLN A 101 -1.86 29.48 -12.82
C GLN A 101 -3.20 30.22 -12.94
N ALA A 102 -4.34 29.53 -12.79
CA ALA A 102 -5.66 30.17 -12.68
C ALA A 102 -5.97 30.67 -11.26
N THR A 103 -5.21 30.21 -10.26
CA THR A 103 -5.42 30.50 -8.83
C THR A 103 -4.63 31.69 -8.22
N PRO A 104 -3.64 32.37 -8.85
CA PRO A 104 -2.84 33.40 -8.16
C PRO A 104 -3.67 34.56 -7.62
N ASN A 105 -4.72 34.94 -8.36
CA ASN A 105 -5.63 36.00 -7.97
C ASN A 105 -6.38 35.66 -6.66
N TYR A 106 -6.68 34.38 -6.39
CA TYR A 106 -7.40 34.00 -5.18
C TYR A 106 -6.57 34.18 -3.92
N VAL A 107 -5.29 33.78 -3.96
CA VAL A 107 -4.38 33.92 -2.81
C VAL A 107 -4.03 35.39 -2.60
N HIS A 108 -3.73 36.13 -3.66
CA HIS A 108 -3.43 37.56 -3.56
C HIS A 108 -4.63 38.37 -3.04
N ASP A 109 -5.85 38.03 -3.46
CA ASP A 109 -7.08 38.63 -2.96
C ASP A 109 -7.32 38.27 -1.49
N LEU A 110 -7.13 37.00 -1.10
CA LEU A 110 -7.24 36.53 0.29
C LEU A 110 -6.32 37.31 1.25
N THR A 111 -5.03 37.47 0.93
CA THR A 111 -4.05 38.14 1.81
C THR A 111 -4.31 39.64 1.95
N HIS A 112 -4.89 40.28 0.95
CA HIS A 112 -5.30 41.70 1.02
C HIS A 112 -6.74 41.87 1.53
N GLY A 113 -7.39 40.79 1.98
CA GLY A 113 -8.79 40.78 2.39
C GLY A 113 -9.77 41.10 1.25
N ARG A 114 -9.36 41.09 -0.02
CA ARG A 114 -10.21 41.34 -1.19
C ARG A 114 -10.75 40.02 -1.78
N GLY A 115 -11.68 40.09 -2.73
CA GLY A 115 -12.25 38.91 -3.41
C GLY A 115 -13.24 38.05 -2.58
N ARG A 116 -13.74 36.96 -3.19
CA ARG A 116 -14.81 36.09 -2.64
C ARG A 116 -14.44 35.41 -1.31
N LEU A 117 -13.15 35.28 -1.02
CA LEU A 117 -12.63 34.61 0.19
C LEU A 117 -11.91 35.57 1.15
N GLY A 118 -11.77 36.86 0.84
CA GLY A 118 -11.11 37.84 1.71
C GLY A 118 -11.82 38.09 3.05
N PHE A 119 -13.04 37.60 3.23
CA PHE A 119 -13.71 37.58 4.53
C PHE A 119 -13.05 36.63 5.53
N LEU A 120 -12.36 35.58 5.05
CA LEU A 120 -11.68 34.63 5.93
C LEU A 120 -10.51 35.32 6.64
N GLU A 121 -9.71 36.09 5.91
CA GLU A 121 -8.60 36.83 6.50
C GLU A 121 -9.08 37.92 7.46
N ARG A 122 -10.06 38.74 7.03
CA ARG A 122 -10.62 39.81 7.88
C ARG A 122 -11.33 39.32 9.15
N LYS A 123 -11.97 38.15 9.11
CA LYS A 123 -12.81 37.65 10.22
C LYS A 123 -12.12 36.61 11.09
N TYR A 124 -11.16 35.86 10.54
CA TYR A 124 -10.56 34.72 11.21
C TYR A 124 -9.02 34.72 11.23
N HIS A 125 -8.37 35.71 10.62
CA HIS A 125 -6.90 35.85 10.56
C HIS A 125 -6.22 34.53 10.19
N VAL A 126 -6.67 33.95 9.07
CA VAL A 126 -6.32 32.58 8.68
C VAL A 126 -4.83 32.49 8.35
N VAL A 127 -4.25 33.55 7.77
CA VAL A 127 -2.82 33.61 7.46
C VAL A 127 -1.98 33.57 8.75
N GLU A 128 -2.30 34.40 9.74
CA GLU A 128 -1.64 34.39 11.05
C GLU A 128 -1.79 33.05 11.76
N LYS A 129 -2.98 32.44 11.77
CA LYS A 129 -3.20 31.13 12.42
C LYS A 129 -2.42 30.00 11.77
N VAL A 130 -2.31 29.98 10.44
CA VAL A 130 -1.49 29.00 9.71
C VAL A 130 -0.01 29.23 10.00
N ARG A 131 0.44 30.49 10.03
CA ARG A 131 1.83 30.85 10.34
C ARG A 131 2.20 30.49 11.78
N GLU A 132 1.30 30.75 12.73
CA GLU A 132 1.44 30.39 14.13
C GLU A 132 1.43 28.87 14.32
N GLN A 133 0.58 28.10 13.64
CA GLN A 133 0.59 26.63 13.69
C GLN A 133 1.85 26.01 13.09
N VAL A 134 2.44 26.64 12.08
CA VAL A 134 3.71 26.21 11.49
C VAL A 134 4.89 26.54 12.41
N GLN A 135 4.88 27.70 13.08
CA GLN A 135 5.95 28.13 13.99
C GLN A 135 5.88 27.49 15.39
N SER A 136 4.68 27.39 15.98
CA SER A 136 4.45 26.78 17.30
C SER A 136 4.41 25.25 17.26
N GLY A 137 4.09 24.66 16.11
CA GLY A 137 4.05 23.21 15.89
C GLY A 137 5.40 22.55 15.60
N GLY A 138 6.46 23.35 15.42
CA GLY A 138 7.76 22.91 14.88
C GLY A 138 8.46 21.81 15.69
N ALA A 139 8.41 21.86 17.03
CA ALA A 139 9.10 20.88 17.88
C ALA A 139 8.28 19.61 18.16
N LYS A 140 6.96 19.72 18.33
CA LYS A 140 6.06 18.55 18.48
C LYS A 140 5.87 17.78 17.17
N LYS A 141 6.02 18.45 16.02
CA LYS A 141 6.07 17.79 14.71
C LYS A 141 7.29 16.89 14.56
N VAL A 142 8.46 17.16 15.14
CA VAL A 142 9.64 16.30 14.94
C VAL A 142 9.39 14.86 15.44
N LEU A 143 8.70 14.70 16.57
CA LEU A 143 8.31 13.37 17.08
C LEU A 143 7.16 12.72 16.29
N GLY A 144 6.22 13.51 15.75
CA GLY A 144 5.16 13.01 14.86
C GLY A 144 5.63 12.73 13.42
N LEU A 145 6.64 13.45 12.95
CA LEU A 145 7.33 13.28 11.67
C LEU A 145 8.15 11.99 11.69
N SER A 146 8.71 11.59 12.84
CA SER A 146 9.30 10.26 13.01
C SER A 146 8.26 9.15 12.79
N GLY A 147 7.04 9.29 13.32
CA GLY A 147 5.95 8.33 13.08
C GLY A 147 5.50 8.29 11.62
N ALA A 148 5.32 9.46 11.00
CA ALA A 148 4.98 9.56 9.58
C ALA A 148 6.10 8.95 8.70
N ALA A 149 7.36 9.33 8.93
CA ALA A 149 8.51 8.80 8.21
C ALA A 149 8.66 7.28 8.40
N LEU A 150 8.50 6.76 9.63
CA LEU A 150 8.51 5.32 9.89
C LEU A 150 7.37 4.60 9.15
N SER A 151 6.16 5.17 9.12
CA SER A 151 5.03 4.59 8.40
C SER A 151 5.24 4.57 6.89
N VAL A 152 5.84 5.63 6.32
CA VAL A 152 6.20 5.71 4.90
C VAL A 152 7.26 4.67 4.58
N THR A 153 8.35 4.60 5.36
CA THR A 153 9.41 3.60 5.18
C THR A 153 8.86 2.17 5.29
N LYS A 154 8.04 1.88 6.30
CA LYS A 154 7.39 0.57 6.45
C LYS A 154 6.49 0.25 5.25
N SER A 155 5.75 1.23 4.74
CA SER A 155 4.89 1.05 3.56
C SER A 155 5.70 0.75 2.31
N VAL A 156 6.80 1.46 2.09
CA VAL A 156 7.70 1.22 0.95
C VAL A 156 8.36 -0.15 1.05
N ILE A 157 8.87 -0.54 2.22
CA ILE A 157 9.46 -1.88 2.42
C ILE A 157 8.41 -2.97 2.17
N THR A 158 7.19 -2.80 2.69
CA THR A 158 6.10 -3.75 2.49
C THR A 158 5.71 -3.85 1.01
N LEU A 159 5.67 -2.73 0.29
CA LEU A 159 5.37 -2.70 -1.14
C LEU A 159 6.46 -3.42 -1.94
N ILE A 160 7.73 -3.18 -1.64
CA ILE A 160 8.86 -3.83 -2.31
C ILE A 160 8.83 -5.34 -2.03
N ALA A 161 8.66 -5.73 -0.77
CA ALA A 161 8.54 -7.14 -0.38
C ALA A 161 7.37 -7.83 -1.10
N ALA A 162 6.19 -7.22 -1.08
CA ALA A 162 5.01 -7.73 -1.78
C ALA A 162 5.26 -7.88 -3.29
N THR A 163 5.87 -6.87 -3.92
CA THR A 163 6.18 -6.90 -5.35
C THR A 163 7.14 -8.04 -5.69
N ILE A 164 8.22 -8.19 -4.92
CA ILE A 164 9.20 -9.27 -5.11
C ILE A 164 8.52 -10.64 -4.92
N THR A 165 7.73 -10.81 -3.86
CA THR A 165 7.00 -12.05 -3.59
C THR A 165 6.01 -12.40 -4.71
N ILE A 166 5.22 -11.44 -5.18
CA ILE A 166 4.25 -11.64 -6.27
C ILE A 166 4.98 -12.05 -7.55
N ILE A 167 6.07 -11.36 -7.91
CA ILE A 167 6.87 -11.69 -9.10
C ILE A 167 7.44 -13.11 -8.99
N PHE A 168 7.99 -13.46 -7.83
CA PHE A 168 8.55 -14.78 -7.58
C PHE A 168 7.49 -15.88 -7.70
N LEU A 169 6.34 -15.71 -7.05
CA LEU A 169 5.21 -16.63 -7.12
C LEU A 169 4.70 -16.79 -8.55
N THR A 170 4.55 -15.68 -9.28
CA THR A 170 4.10 -15.68 -10.67
C THR A 170 5.11 -16.40 -11.57
N PHE A 171 6.41 -16.15 -11.39
CA PHE A 171 7.48 -16.83 -12.12
C PHE A 171 7.43 -18.35 -11.89
N PHE A 172 7.30 -18.77 -10.63
CA PHE A 172 7.23 -20.17 -10.25
C PHE A 172 5.98 -20.86 -10.82
N MET A 173 4.81 -20.23 -10.66
CA MET A 173 3.55 -20.73 -11.23
C MET A 173 3.62 -20.86 -12.75
N LEU A 174 4.22 -19.88 -13.43
CA LEU A 174 4.49 -19.99 -14.84
C LEU A 174 5.38 -21.20 -15.08
N LEU A 175 6.59 -21.26 -14.52
CA LEU A 175 7.56 -22.35 -14.72
C LEU A 175 6.95 -23.74 -14.54
N GLU A 176 6.22 -23.97 -13.43
CA GLU A 176 5.66 -25.27 -13.07
C GLU A 176 4.42 -25.67 -13.89
N GLY A 177 3.64 -24.73 -14.42
CA GLY A 177 2.41 -25.05 -15.15
C GLY A 177 2.55 -25.98 -16.38
N ARG A 178 3.78 -26.31 -16.81
CA ARG A 178 4.04 -27.25 -17.93
C ARG A 178 4.49 -28.65 -17.47
N SER A 179 5.02 -28.82 -16.25
CA SER A 179 5.46 -30.15 -15.79
C SER A 179 4.28 -31.12 -15.56
N TRP A 180 3.07 -30.58 -15.39
CA TRP A 180 1.84 -31.36 -15.19
C TRP A 180 1.26 -31.95 -16.49
N THR A 181 1.67 -31.44 -17.66
CA THR A 181 1.11 -31.88 -18.96
C THR A 181 2.01 -32.87 -19.72
N SER A 182 3.17 -33.24 -19.16
CA SER A 182 4.13 -34.16 -19.79
C SER A 182 4.26 -35.50 -19.07
N SER A 183 3.25 -35.88 -18.27
CA SER A 183 3.13 -37.22 -17.65
C SER A 183 2.12 -38.06 -18.42
#